data_AF-A0A926BXK0-F1
#
_entry.id   AF-A0A926BXK0-F1
#
_cell.length_a   1.000
_cell.length_b   1.000
_cell.length_c   1.000
_cell.angle_alpha   90.00
_cell.angle_beta   90.00
_cell.angle_gamma   90.00
#
_symmetry.space_group_name_H-M   'P 1'
#
loop_
_entity.id
_entity.type
_entity.pdbx_description
1 polymer ?
#
loop_
_entity_poly.entity_id
_entity_poly.type
_entity_poly.pdbx_seq_one_letter_code
_entity_poly.pdbx_strand_id
1 'polypeptide(L)' 'MTIELNDELVERALRLSDAKTQKEVVEQALESFVRLLQRQLLLTLREPGTWEGDLEHMRTNTPPD' A
#
# COMPACT_ATOMS: atom_id res chain seq x y z
N MET A 1 -11.67 -25.62 -4.28
CA MET A 1 -10.31 -25.21 -4.66
C MET A 1 -9.49 -25.18 -3.38
N THR A 2 -8.37 -25.87 -3.35
CA THR A 2 -7.46 -25.88 -2.20
C THR A 2 -6.19 -25.16 -2.62
N ILE A 3 -5.75 -24.20 -1.81
CA ILE A 3 -4.54 -23.43 -2.03
C ILE A 3 -3.60 -23.79 -0.89
N GLU A 4 -2.40 -24.26 -1.21
CA GLU A 4 -1.35 -24.44 -0.21
C GLU A 4 -0.76 -23.09 0.14
N LEU A 5 -0.83 -22.74 1.42
CA LEU A 5 -0.30 -21.49 1.95
C LEU A 5 0.91 -21.82 2.82
N ASN A 6 1.89 -20.91 2.84
CA ASN A 6 3.01 -21.03 3.76
C ASN A 6 2.51 -20.75 5.19
N ASP A 7 2.54 -21.77 6.04
CA ASP A 7 2.02 -21.71 7.40
C ASP A 7 2.75 -20.69 8.28
N GLU A 8 4.07 -20.58 8.15
CA GLU A 8 4.86 -19.60 8.91
C GLU A 8 4.46 -18.16 8.54
N LEU A 9 4.19 -17.92 7.26
CA LEU A 9 3.74 -16.62 6.77
C LEU A 9 2.33 -16.30 7.27
N VAL A 10 1.41 -17.27 7.22
CA VAL A 10 0.05 -17.12 7.73
C VAL A 10 0.06 -16.86 9.23
N GLU A 11 0.84 -17.60 9.99
CA GLU A 11 0.96 -17.43 11.44
C GLU A 11 1.56 -16.07 11.80
N ARG A 12 2.59 -15.63 11.06
CA ARG A 12 3.14 -14.29 11.22
C ARG A 12 2.12 -13.20 10.87
N ALA A 13 1.32 -13.37 9.83
CA ALA A 13 0.27 -12.43 9.47
C ALA A 13 -0.84 -12.37 10.53
N LEU A 14 -1.26 -13.51 11.08
CA LEU A 14 -2.23 -13.57 12.18
C LEU A 14 -1.74 -12.84 13.43
N ARG A 15 -0.45 -12.98 13.78
CA ARG A 15 0.12 -12.28 14.95
C ARG A 15 0.26 -10.78 14.77
N LEU A 16 0.49 -10.32 13.53
CA LEU A 16 0.78 -8.91 13.23
C LEU A 16 -0.47 -8.11 12.81
N SER A 17 -1.57 -8.79 12.49
CA SER A 17 -2.84 -8.18 12.10
C SER A 17 -3.90 -8.41 13.17
N ASP A 18 -5.04 -7.75 13.03
CA ASP A 18 -6.22 -8.00 13.88
C ASP A 18 -7.07 -9.18 13.36
N ALA A 19 -6.58 -9.94 12.38
CA ALA A 19 -7.30 -11.07 11.80
C ALA A 19 -7.33 -12.27 12.76
N LYS A 20 -8.51 -12.89 12.89
CA LYS A 20 -8.74 -14.03 13.79
C LYS A 20 -8.64 -15.37 13.07
N THR A 21 -8.71 -15.36 11.73
CA THR A 21 -8.71 -16.57 10.92
C THR A 21 -7.82 -16.43 9.69
N GLN A 22 -7.31 -17.56 9.19
CA GLN A 22 -6.55 -17.60 7.94
C GLN A 22 -7.36 -17.04 6.77
N LYS A 23 -8.67 -17.26 6.74
CA LYS A 23 -9.55 -16.68 5.70
C LYS A 23 -9.53 -15.16 5.74
N GLU A 24 -9.64 -14.56 6.94
CA GLU A 24 -9.56 -13.11 7.09
C GLU A 24 -8.20 -12.54 6.66
N VAL A 25 -7.10 -13.22 6.99
CA VAL A 25 -5.76 -12.85 6.51
C VAL A 25 -5.70 -12.84 4.99
N VAL A 26 -6.21 -13.88 4.35
CA VAL A 26 -6.21 -14.00 2.88
C VAL A 26 -7.06 -12.89 2.24
N GLU A 27 -8.25 -12.62 2.78
CA GLU A 27 -9.13 -11.56 2.28
C GLU A 27 -8.47 -10.18 2.39
N GLN A 28 -7.91 -9.85 3.56
CA GLN A 28 -7.22 -8.57 3.78
C GLN A 28 -5.97 -8.43 2.89
N ALA A 29 -5.21 -9.50 2.70
CA ALA A 29 -4.04 -9.50 1.84
C ALA A 29 -4.43 -9.28 0.36
N LEU A 30 -5.48 -9.94 -0.12
CA LEU A 30 -6.00 -9.75 -1.48
C LEU A 30 -6.52 -8.34 -1.69
N GLU A 31 -7.30 -7.80 -0.74
CA GLU A 31 -7.79 -6.43 -0.82
C GLU A 31 -6.62 -5.42 -0.88
N SER A 32 -5.62 -5.60 -0.02
CA SER A 32 -4.42 -4.77 0.00
C SER A 32 -3.63 -4.85 -1.30
N PHE A 33 -3.52 -6.05 -1.87
CA PHE A 33 -2.84 -6.28 -3.14
C PHE A 33 -3.57 -5.60 -4.31
N VAL A 34 -4.90 -5.72 -4.38
CA VAL A 34 -5.71 -5.02 -5.39
C VAL A 34 -5.54 -3.51 -5.25
N ARG A 35 -5.62 -2.96 -4.03
CA ARG A 35 -5.40 -1.53 -3.78
C ARG A 35 -3.99 -1.07 -4.17
N LEU A 36 -2.98 -1.92 -3.98
CA LEU A 36 -1.61 -1.64 -4.43
C LEU A 36 -1.54 -1.56 -5.97
N LEU A 37 -2.12 -2.52 -6.67
CA LEU A 37 -2.14 -2.54 -8.14
C LEU A 37 -2.91 -1.34 -8.72
N GLN A 38 -4.04 -0.95 -8.11
CA GLN A 38 -4.78 0.25 -8.51
C GLN A 38 -3.92 1.51 -8.39
N ARG A 39 -3.17 1.66 -7.29
CA ARG A 39 -2.23 2.78 -7.10
C ARG A 39 -1.14 2.79 -8.16
N GLN A 40 -0.58 1.63 -8.50
CA GLN A 40 0.42 1.52 -9.57
C GLN A 40 -0.18 1.92 -10.92
N LEU A 41 -1.39 1.47 -11.24
CA LEU A 41 -2.07 1.86 -12.47
C LEU A 41 -2.27 3.38 -12.53
N LEU A 42 -2.69 4.03 -11.45
CA LEU A 42 -2.81 5.49 -11.41
C LEU A 42 -1.48 6.21 -11.70
N LEU A 43 -0.35 5.66 -11.22
CA LEU A 43 0.98 6.21 -11.54
C LEU A 43 1.32 6.09 -13.02
N THR A 44 0.84 5.05 -13.72
CA THR A 44 1.04 4.93 -15.18
C THR A 44 0.26 5.95 -15.99
N LEU A 45 -0.83 6.49 -15.43
CA LEU A 45 -1.62 7.55 -16.06
C LEU A 45 -0.97 8.93 -15.93
N ARG A 46 0.09 9.07 -15.14
CA ARG A 46 0.81 10.34 -14.96
C ARG A 46 1.68 10.61 -16.18
N GLU A 47 1.43 11.74 -16.85
CA GLU A 47 2.32 12.23 -17.89
C GLU A 47 3.67 12.68 -17.30
N PRO A 48 4.81 12.42 -17.95
CA PRO A 48 6.10 12.95 -17.50
C PRO A 48 6.04 14.47 -17.32
N GLY A 49 6.49 14.99 -16.17
CA GLY A 49 6.54 16.43 -15.91
C GLY A 49 5.30 17.04 -15.25
N THR A 50 4.32 16.27 -14.76
CA THR A 50 3.11 16.84 -14.11
C THR A 50 3.37 17.61 -12.80
N TRP A 51 4.60 17.51 -12.26
CA TRP A 51 4.97 18.26 -11.07
C TRP A 51 6.12 19.19 -11.43
N GLU A 52 5.81 20.48 -11.46
CA GLU A 52 6.76 21.57 -11.66
C GLU A 52 6.85 22.36 -10.35
N GLY A 53 8.03 22.38 -9.73
CA GLY A 53 8.26 23.07 -8.46
C GLY A 53 9.65 22.81 -7.90
N ASP A 54 10.11 23.68 -7.00
CA ASP A 54 11.31 23.45 -6.18
C ASP A 54 10.87 22.85 -4.83
N LEU A 55 11.27 21.60 -4.58
CA LEU A 55 10.93 20.88 -3.34
C LEU A 55 11.46 21.60 -2.10
N GLU A 56 12.61 22.26 -2.19
CA GLU A 56 13.20 22.97 -1.06
C GLU A 56 12.41 24.25 -0.75
N HIS A 57 12.00 24.99 -1.79
CA HIS A 57 11.18 26.18 -1.63
C HIS A 57 9.80 25.87 -1.00
N MET A 58 9.18 24.75 -1.37
CA MET A 58 7.89 24.32 -0.82
C MET A 58 7.98 23.82 0.64
N ARG A 59 9.18 23.45 1.11
CA ARG A 59 9.41 22.99 2.50
C ARG A 59 9.65 24.15 3.47
N THR A 60 10.08 25.31 2.99
CA THR A 60 10.23 26.51 3.80
C THR A 60 8.86 27.11 4.15
N ASN A 61 8.27 26.62 5.23
CA ASN A 61 7.15 27.25 5.90
C ASN A 61 7.68 28.41 6.76
N THR A 62 8.18 29.47 6.15
CA THR A 62 8.45 30.73 6.86
C THR A 62 7.19 31.58 6.72
N PRO A 63 6.37 31.73 7.76
CA PRO A 63 5.28 32.69 7.73
C PRO A 63 5.90 34.09 7.53
N PRO A 64 5.31 34.95 6.69
CA PRO A 64 5.74 36.35 6.64
C PRO A 64 5.49 37.00 8.01
N ASP A 65 6.47 37.76 8.50
CA ASP A 65 6.41 38.56 9.74
C ASP A 65 5.28 39.62 9.73
#